data_AF-A0A7S3P5J0-F1
#
_entry.id   AF-A0A7S3P5J0-F1
#
_cell.length_a   1.000
_cell.length_b   1.000
_cell.length_c   1.000
_cell.angle_alpha   90.00
_cell.angle_beta   90.00
_cell.angle_gamma   90.00
#
_symmetry.space_group_name_H-M   'P 1'
#
loop_
_entity.id
_entity.type
_entity.pdbx_description
1 polymer ?
#
loop_
_entity_poly.entity_id
_entity_poly.type
_entity_poly.pdbx_seq_one_letter_code
_entity_poly.pdbx_strand_id
1 'polypeptide(L)'
;ALQHAESCMILLEPLGPSFPANDPLQNEQTVLQSYQESYACMFQEKMERGGKADPNIFTPVGSSPRDVARRIRSRGWGSAIAVSLANATASTASANYKAKEPFDEQVALLLHAQSYVVACGFPPGGSALFRRVMAPWQSNVKPFRLNKHLWITSIDQTEEVTVKDWFFEGYGELTRTYKSVYKLMQGTLKKDLILTNVDPADEGVDFTSHFSKYYQERDGCFLVAIDSRNQQIAGFIALSKASPHAKGLASKCPYTFEVHRLFVVPEYRSQGMAGHLMDAVQGFGMDKVPPGDTATFLAATLNVLDAANRFYERRGFVLHDKEPLPGVLLHHYTLRVHKTANVTTEN
;
A
#
# COMPACT_ATOMS: atom_id res chain seq x y z
N ALA A 1 12.77 -4.24 31.84
CA ALA A 1 13.30 -3.38 30.75
C ALA A 1 12.17 -3.14 29.75
N LEU A 2 11.54 -1.96 29.80
CA LEU A 2 10.62 -1.51 28.77
C LEU A 2 11.47 -1.17 27.55
N GLN A 3 11.71 -2.16 26.68
CA GLN A 3 12.32 -1.95 25.37
C GLN A 3 11.47 -0.91 24.64
N HIS A 4 12.12 0.20 24.29
CA HIS A 4 11.58 1.46 23.82
C HIS A 4 10.18 1.38 23.19
N ALA A 5 9.22 2.10 23.78
CA ALA A 5 7.98 2.41 23.08
C ALA A 5 8.36 3.13 21.78
N GLU A 6 8.06 2.51 20.64
CA GLU A 6 8.22 3.17 19.36
C GLU A 6 7.43 4.47 19.39
N SER A 7 8.12 5.59 19.25
CA SER A 7 7.53 6.92 19.26
C SER A 7 7.68 7.54 17.88
N CYS A 8 6.63 8.20 17.39
CA CYS A 8 6.71 9.05 16.21
C CYS A 8 6.36 10.48 16.58
N MET A 9 6.98 11.44 15.91
CA MET A 9 6.48 12.81 15.89
C MET A 9 5.33 12.88 14.88
N ILE A 10 4.21 13.47 15.29
CA ILE A 10 3.11 13.80 14.38
C ILE A 10 3.03 15.32 14.30
N LEU A 11 2.99 15.83 13.08
CA LEU A 11 2.92 17.24 12.78
C LEU A 11 1.75 17.49 11.84
N LEU A 12 0.86 18.39 12.22
CA LEU A 12 -0.18 18.95 11.36
C LEU A 12 0.12 20.43 11.21
N GLU A 13 0.41 20.86 9.99
CA GLU A 13 0.93 22.21 9.77
C GLU A 13 0.41 22.82 8.47
N PRO A 14 0.12 24.14 8.45
CA PRO A 14 -0.16 24.82 7.20
C PRO A 14 1.05 24.75 6.25
N LEU A 15 0.79 24.61 4.96
CA LEU A 15 1.82 24.75 3.94
C LEU A 15 2.20 26.22 3.78
N GLY A 16 3.52 26.48 3.79
CA GLY A 16 4.03 27.78 3.40
C GLY A 16 3.82 28.05 1.90
N PRO A 17 3.83 29.31 1.47
CA PRO A 17 3.75 29.65 0.06
C PRO A 17 4.96 29.09 -0.71
N SER A 18 4.71 28.56 -1.90
CA SER A 18 5.75 28.07 -2.81
C SER A 18 6.20 29.21 -3.74
N PHE A 19 7.24 29.95 -3.36
CA PHE A 19 7.84 30.96 -4.25
C PHE A 19 9.11 30.41 -4.91
N PRO A 20 9.19 30.28 -6.24
CA PRO A 20 10.47 30.35 -6.93
C PRO A 20 10.96 31.79 -6.80
N ALA A 21 12.15 32.00 -6.23
CA ALA A 21 12.65 33.33 -5.89
C ALA A 21 12.84 34.30 -7.08
N ASN A 22 12.58 33.90 -8.33
CA ASN A 22 12.86 34.67 -9.54
C ASN A 22 11.87 34.43 -10.71
N ASP A 23 10.62 34.01 -10.47
CA ASP A 23 9.69 33.76 -11.58
C ASP A 23 8.88 35.04 -11.95
N PRO A 24 9.10 35.64 -13.14
CA PRO A 24 8.35 36.82 -13.59
C PRO A 24 6.87 36.55 -13.93
N LEU A 25 6.39 35.30 -13.82
CA LEU A 25 4.97 34.93 -13.91
C LEU A 25 4.17 35.12 -12.61
N GLN A 26 4.71 35.87 -11.63
CA GLN A 26 4.10 36.17 -10.32
C GLN A 26 2.69 36.81 -10.33
N ASN A 27 2.08 37.09 -11.48
CA ASN A 27 0.79 37.75 -11.56
C ASN A 27 -0.43 36.81 -11.60
N GLU A 28 -0.25 35.51 -11.77
CA GLU A 28 -1.38 34.54 -11.70
C GLU A 28 -1.27 33.67 -10.45
N GLN A 29 -1.60 34.26 -9.31
CA GLN A 29 -1.77 33.52 -8.06
C GLN A 29 -2.97 32.58 -8.19
N THR A 30 -2.74 31.27 -8.07
CA THR A 30 -3.83 30.30 -8.06
C THR A 30 -4.69 30.48 -6.81
N VAL A 31 -5.98 30.11 -6.90
CA VAL A 31 -6.88 30.13 -5.74
C VAL A 31 -6.28 29.38 -4.55
N LEU A 32 -5.71 28.18 -4.77
CA LEU A 32 -5.07 27.41 -3.72
C LEU A 32 -3.90 28.14 -3.05
N GLN A 33 -3.05 28.84 -3.81
CA GLN A 33 -1.95 29.61 -3.26
C GLN A 33 -2.43 30.77 -2.38
N SER A 34 -3.47 31.48 -2.80
CA SER A 34 -4.07 32.56 -2.00
C SER A 34 -4.62 32.05 -0.66
N TYR A 35 -5.24 30.86 -0.67
CA TYR A 35 -5.67 30.18 0.55
C TYR A 35 -4.48 29.79 1.45
N GLN A 36 -3.42 29.21 0.89
CA GLN A 36 -2.22 28.82 1.63
C GLN A 36 -1.54 30.01 2.32
N GLU A 37 -1.37 31.12 1.60
CA GLU A 37 -0.82 32.37 2.15
C GLU A 37 -1.68 32.93 3.29
N SER A 38 -3.00 32.99 3.07
CA SER A 38 -3.94 33.46 4.08
C SER A 38 -3.88 32.61 5.35
N TYR A 39 -3.82 31.27 5.23
CA TYR A 39 -3.69 30.38 6.39
C TYR A 39 -2.34 30.50 7.09
N ALA A 40 -1.25 30.61 6.35
CA ALA A 40 0.08 30.81 6.94
C ALA A 40 0.12 32.11 7.76
N CYS A 41 -0.44 33.19 7.23
CA CYS A 41 -0.55 34.47 7.93
C CYS A 41 -1.42 34.36 9.20
N MET A 42 -2.63 33.79 9.09
CA MET A 42 -3.52 33.60 10.24
C MET A 42 -2.90 32.69 11.32
N PHE A 43 -2.15 31.67 10.90
CA PHE A 43 -1.44 30.79 11.82
C PHE A 43 -0.36 31.56 12.58
N GLN A 44 0.46 32.34 11.87
CA GLN A 44 1.47 33.21 12.47
C GLN A 44 0.85 34.20 13.47
N GLU A 45 -0.22 34.90 13.10
CA GLU A 45 -0.93 35.81 14.00
C GLU A 45 -1.42 35.12 15.28
N LYS A 46 -1.98 33.90 15.16
CA LYS A 46 -2.44 33.12 16.33
C LYS A 46 -1.28 32.76 17.26
N MET A 47 -0.13 32.41 16.70
CA MET A 47 1.06 32.08 17.49
C MET A 47 1.63 33.33 18.18
N GLU A 48 1.66 34.48 17.50
CA GLU A 48 2.12 35.76 18.06
C GLU A 48 1.23 36.27 19.20
N ARG A 49 -0.10 36.08 19.11
CA ARG A 49 -1.06 36.39 20.19
C ARG A 49 -0.81 35.58 21.47
N GLY A 50 -0.10 34.45 21.39
CA GLY A 50 0.32 33.64 22.54
C GLY A 50 1.44 34.26 23.40
N GLY A 51 2.09 35.34 22.93
CA GLY A 51 3.05 36.15 23.68
C GLY A 51 4.53 35.77 23.50
N LYS A 52 5.38 36.79 23.29
CA LYS A 52 6.87 36.80 23.20
C LYS A 52 7.53 35.59 22.52
N ALA A 53 6.86 34.98 21.57
CA ALA A 53 7.45 34.06 20.62
C ALA A 53 8.38 34.86 19.70
N ASP A 54 9.63 34.41 19.53
CA ASP A 54 10.52 34.96 18.51
C ASP A 54 9.85 34.77 17.14
N PRO A 55 9.64 35.84 16.34
CA PRO A 55 8.91 35.79 15.08
C PRO A 55 9.51 34.80 14.07
N ASN A 56 10.77 34.39 14.25
CA ASN A 56 11.44 33.42 13.38
C ASN A 56 11.19 31.94 13.74
N ILE A 57 10.54 31.63 14.87
CA ILE A 57 10.37 30.23 15.34
C ILE A 57 9.17 29.54 14.69
N PHE A 58 8.19 30.28 14.18
CA PHE A 58 6.88 29.74 13.78
C PHE A 58 6.59 29.86 12.28
N THR A 59 7.64 29.84 11.47
CA THR A 59 7.50 29.70 10.01
C THR A 59 7.07 28.28 9.65
N PRO A 60 6.19 28.09 8.65
CA PRO A 60 5.84 26.78 8.14
C PRO A 60 7.10 25.93 7.89
N VAL A 61 7.12 24.69 8.37
CA VAL A 61 8.24 23.77 8.21
C VAL A 61 8.55 23.54 6.73
N GLY A 62 7.59 23.70 5.82
CA GLY A 62 7.89 23.72 4.39
C GLY A 62 6.75 24.20 3.53
N SER A 63 7.06 24.44 2.26
CA SER A 63 6.08 24.86 1.24
C SER A 63 5.46 23.70 0.46
N SER A 64 5.92 22.47 0.73
CA SER A 64 5.38 21.25 0.14
C SER A 64 5.56 20.07 1.09
N PRO A 65 4.77 18.98 0.94
CA PRO A 65 5.00 17.75 1.71
C PRO A 65 6.44 17.24 1.60
N ARG A 66 7.04 17.31 0.40
CA ARG A 66 8.45 16.92 0.18
C ARG A 66 9.42 17.78 0.98
N ASP A 67 9.22 19.09 1.02
CA ASP A 67 10.05 20.00 1.82
C ASP A 67 9.91 19.70 3.31
N VAL A 68 8.66 19.55 3.80
CA VAL A 68 8.40 19.20 5.21
C VAL A 68 9.11 17.91 5.60
N ALA A 69 8.95 16.83 4.84
CA ALA A 69 9.64 15.57 5.11
C ALA A 69 11.18 15.70 5.06
N ARG A 70 11.72 16.51 4.15
CA ARG A 70 13.16 16.77 4.08
C ARG A 70 13.67 17.50 5.33
N ARG A 71 12.95 18.53 5.80
CA ARG A 71 13.34 19.29 7.00
C ARG A 71 13.19 18.47 8.27
N ILE A 72 12.17 17.63 8.37
CA ILE A 72 12.06 16.69 9.50
C ILE A 72 13.29 15.78 9.55
N ARG A 73 13.72 15.22 8.41
CA ARG A 73 14.94 14.38 8.36
C ARG A 73 16.22 15.15 8.70
N SER A 74 16.37 16.38 8.22
CA SER A 74 17.55 17.20 8.56
C SER A 74 17.66 17.54 10.05
N ARG A 75 16.60 17.31 10.83
CA ARG A 75 16.58 17.43 12.29
C ARG A 75 16.85 16.12 13.04
N GLY A 76 17.33 15.08 12.36
CA GLY A 76 17.79 13.83 12.97
C GLY A 76 16.76 12.70 13.00
N TRP A 77 15.62 12.86 12.34
CA TRP A 77 14.66 11.77 12.15
C TRP A 77 15.13 10.85 11.01
N GLY A 78 15.15 9.53 11.26
CA GLY A 78 15.67 8.55 10.31
C GLY A 78 14.80 8.41 9.06
N SER A 79 13.48 8.54 9.22
CA SER A 79 12.56 8.65 8.09
C SER A 79 11.47 9.67 8.40
N ALA A 80 10.96 10.34 7.37
CA ALA A 80 9.83 11.23 7.49
C ALA A 80 8.88 11.05 6.32
N ILE A 81 7.59 11.07 6.63
CA ILE A 81 6.50 10.83 5.69
C ILE A 81 5.59 12.04 5.81
N ALA A 82 5.30 12.71 4.70
CA ALA A 82 4.44 13.88 4.70
C ALA A 82 3.51 13.84 3.48
N VAL A 83 2.26 14.22 3.69
CA VAL A 83 1.24 14.28 2.64
C VAL A 83 0.26 15.41 2.95
N SER A 84 -0.43 15.95 1.94
CA SER A 84 -1.53 16.88 2.19
C SER A 84 -2.63 16.20 3.02
N LEU A 85 -3.29 16.96 3.89
CA LEU A 85 -4.37 16.45 4.72
C LEU A 85 -5.53 15.91 3.86
N ALA A 86 -5.82 16.55 2.72
CA ALA A 86 -6.80 16.06 1.75
C ALA A 86 -6.49 14.63 1.26
N ASN A 87 -5.23 14.34 0.92
CA ASN A 87 -4.83 13.02 0.45
C ASN A 87 -4.83 11.99 1.61
N ALA A 88 -4.36 12.38 2.80
CA ALA A 88 -4.41 11.49 3.97
C ALA A 88 -5.85 11.08 4.33
N THR A 89 -6.78 12.03 4.28
CA THR A 89 -8.20 11.78 4.59
C THR A 89 -8.87 10.93 3.50
N ALA A 90 -8.59 11.20 2.23
CA ALA A 90 -9.07 10.38 1.11
C ALA A 90 -8.62 8.92 1.21
N SER A 91 -7.36 8.68 1.59
CA SER A 91 -6.81 7.32 1.73
C SER A 91 -7.32 6.55 2.95
N THR A 92 -7.80 7.22 4.01
CA THR A 92 -8.08 6.57 5.30
C THR A 92 -9.55 6.44 5.64
N ALA A 93 -10.41 7.34 5.16
CA ALA A 93 -11.79 7.44 5.63
C ALA A 93 -12.83 6.82 4.68
N SER A 94 -12.43 6.25 3.53
CA SER A 94 -13.34 6.00 2.39
C SER A 94 -14.19 7.24 2.03
N ALA A 95 -13.81 8.41 2.54
CA ALA A 95 -14.44 9.69 2.31
C ALA A 95 -13.96 10.13 0.94
N ASN A 96 -14.63 9.62 -0.08
CA ASN A 96 -14.55 10.25 -1.38
C ASN A 96 -15.17 11.64 -1.22
N TYR A 97 -14.34 12.68 -1.22
CA TYR A 97 -14.77 14.07 -1.47
C TYR A 97 -15.22 14.24 -2.94
N LYS A 98 -15.81 13.22 -3.54
CA LYS A 98 -16.39 13.23 -4.89
C LYS A 98 -17.90 13.34 -4.73
N ALA A 99 -18.42 14.56 -4.61
CA ALA A 99 -19.81 14.75 -4.98
C ALA A 99 -19.97 14.68 -6.50
N LYS A 100 -21.15 14.28 -6.94
CA LYS A 100 -21.53 14.28 -8.36
C LYS A 100 -21.60 15.69 -8.94
N GLU A 101 -21.85 16.68 -8.09
CA GLU A 101 -21.86 18.10 -8.40
C GLU A 101 -21.05 18.83 -7.32
N PRO A 102 -19.98 19.58 -7.66
CA PRO A 102 -19.23 20.33 -6.67
C PRO A 102 -20.11 21.48 -6.16
N PHE A 103 -20.57 21.37 -4.92
CA PHE A 103 -21.05 22.53 -4.16
C PHE A 103 -19.85 23.37 -3.72
N ASP A 104 -20.00 24.69 -3.67
CA ASP A 104 -18.93 25.63 -3.32
C ASP A 104 -18.27 25.28 -1.98
N GLU A 105 -19.05 24.76 -1.02
CA GLU A 105 -18.58 24.33 0.30
C GLU A 105 -17.62 23.14 0.23
N GLN A 106 -17.82 22.20 -0.69
CA GLN A 106 -16.96 21.02 -0.83
C GLN A 106 -15.65 21.37 -1.52
N VAL A 107 -15.70 22.25 -2.52
CA VAL A 107 -14.50 22.80 -3.16
C VAL A 107 -13.70 23.61 -2.15
N ALA A 108 -14.36 24.43 -1.34
CA ALA A 108 -13.72 25.17 -0.25
C ALA A 108 -13.09 24.24 0.80
N LEU A 109 -13.78 23.17 1.21
CA LEU A 109 -13.25 22.18 2.15
C LEU A 109 -12.03 21.44 1.57
N LEU A 110 -12.06 21.07 0.29
CA LEU A 110 -10.95 20.42 -0.38
C LEU A 110 -9.74 21.36 -0.47
N LEU A 111 -9.93 22.61 -0.89
CA LEU A 111 -8.89 23.64 -0.93
C LEU A 111 -8.31 23.91 0.47
N HIS A 112 -9.17 23.95 1.49
CA HIS A 112 -8.76 24.07 2.88
C HIS A 112 -7.88 22.88 3.30
N ALA A 113 -8.31 21.65 3.07
CA ALA A 113 -7.55 20.45 3.41
C ALA A 113 -6.24 20.33 2.60
N GLN A 114 -6.17 20.90 1.40
CA GLN A 114 -4.93 20.98 0.61
C GLN A 114 -3.96 22.05 1.14
N SER A 115 -4.41 22.95 2.00
CA SER A 115 -3.56 23.97 2.64
C SER A 115 -2.80 23.45 3.86
N TYR A 116 -3.06 22.22 4.30
CA TYR A 116 -2.37 21.57 5.41
C TYR A 116 -1.62 20.32 4.97
N VAL A 117 -0.54 20.03 5.68
CA VAL A 117 0.19 18.77 5.63
C VAL A 117 0.08 18.05 6.95
N VAL A 118 -0.15 16.74 6.87
CA VAL A 118 0.13 15.81 7.96
C VAL A 118 1.47 15.13 7.68
N ALA A 119 2.36 15.17 8.66
CA ALA A 119 3.66 14.55 8.60
C ALA A 119 3.95 13.70 9.83
N CYS A 120 4.65 12.59 9.60
CA CYS A 120 5.13 11.69 10.63
C CYS A 120 6.66 11.57 10.53
N GLY A 121 7.36 11.88 11.62
CA GLY A 121 8.78 11.61 11.78
C GLY A 121 9.00 10.33 12.57
N PHE A 122 9.89 9.46 12.10
CA PHE A 122 10.23 8.19 12.76
C PHE A 122 11.72 8.09 13.06
N PRO A 123 12.08 7.54 14.24
CA PRO A 123 13.47 7.41 14.62
C PRO A 123 14.21 6.46 13.67
N PRO A 124 15.54 6.61 13.52
CA PRO A 124 16.37 5.65 12.82
C PRO A 124 16.15 4.23 13.39
N GLY A 125 15.98 3.24 12.51
CA GLY A 125 15.76 1.86 12.92
C GLY A 125 14.37 1.54 13.47
N GLY A 126 13.39 2.46 13.40
CA GLY A 126 12.01 2.17 13.78
C GLY A 126 11.36 1.07 12.91
N SER A 127 10.42 0.32 13.48
CA SER A 127 9.73 -0.76 12.75
C SER A 127 8.98 -0.26 11.52
N ALA A 128 9.12 -1.00 10.42
CA ALA A 128 8.29 -0.82 9.23
C ALA A 128 6.79 -0.98 9.52
N LEU A 129 6.41 -1.90 10.43
CA LEU A 129 5.02 -2.07 10.84
C LEU A 129 4.51 -0.81 11.55
N PHE A 130 5.28 -0.27 12.50
CA PHE A 130 4.90 0.95 13.21
C PHE A 130 4.72 2.14 12.26
N ARG A 131 5.65 2.32 11.31
CA ARG A 131 5.51 3.36 10.26
C ARG A 131 4.19 3.24 9.51
N ARG A 132 3.85 2.03 9.05
CA ARG A 132 2.62 1.78 8.29
C ARG A 132 1.36 1.99 9.12
N VAL A 133 1.38 1.62 10.40
CA VAL A 133 0.24 1.85 11.32
C VAL A 133 0.04 3.35 11.59
N MET A 134 1.12 4.11 11.74
CA MET A 134 1.05 5.55 12.03
C MET A 134 0.78 6.41 10.79
N ALA A 135 1.22 5.96 9.60
CA ALA A 135 1.03 6.63 8.33
C ALA A 135 0.33 5.73 7.29
N PRO A 136 -0.92 5.27 7.55
CA PRO A 136 -1.61 4.29 6.71
C PRO A 136 -1.91 4.80 5.31
N TRP A 137 -1.92 6.13 5.10
CA TRP A 137 -2.15 6.78 3.81
C TRP A 137 -1.03 6.57 2.78
N GLN A 138 0.12 6.03 3.18
CA GLN A 138 1.20 5.68 2.25
C GLN A 138 0.87 4.48 1.37
N SER A 139 -0.08 3.65 1.80
CA SER A 139 -0.50 2.48 1.06
C SER A 139 -1.94 2.60 0.59
N ASN A 140 -2.25 1.91 -0.51
CA ASN A 140 -3.61 1.66 -0.95
C ASN A 140 -4.35 0.59 -0.11
N VAL A 141 -3.66 -0.08 0.81
CA VAL A 141 -4.27 -1.01 1.77
C VAL A 141 -3.94 -0.58 3.19
N LYS A 142 -5.00 -0.25 3.94
CA LYS A 142 -4.90 0.11 5.35
C LYS A 142 -4.42 -1.11 6.15
N PRO A 143 -3.39 -0.97 7.00
CA PRO A 143 -2.99 -2.05 7.90
C PRO A 143 -4.13 -2.44 8.81
N PHE A 144 -4.35 -3.74 8.97
CA PHE A 144 -5.34 -4.24 9.90
C PHE A 144 -4.79 -5.41 10.70
N ARG A 145 -5.30 -5.51 11.93
CA ARG A 145 -4.85 -6.49 12.90
C ARG A 145 -5.69 -7.76 12.76
N LEU A 146 -5.06 -8.88 12.52
CA LEU A 146 -5.71 -10.19 12.44
C LEU A 146 -5.99 -10.76 13.83
N ASN A 147 -5.00 -10.67 14.73
CA ASN A 147 -5.11 -11.08 16.13
C ASN A 147 -4.15 -10.28 17.01
N LYS A 148 -3.96 -10.65 18.28
CA LYS A 148 -3.12 -9.87 19.21
C LYS A 148 -1.71 -9.54 18.66
N HIS A 149 -1.14 -10.43 17.84
CA HIS A 149 0.24 -10.34 17.40
C HIS A 149 0.42 -10.23 15.88
N LEU A 150 -0.57 -10.62 15.09
CA LEU A 150 -0.45 -10.65 13.63
C LEU A 150 -1.17 -9.47 12.97
N TRP A 151 -0.47 -8.84 12.03
CA TRP A 151 -0.95 -7.74 11.21
C TRP A 151 -0.86 -8.11 9.74
N ILE A 152 -1.82 -7.66 8.93
CA ILE A 152 -1.73 -7.68 7.47
C ILE A 152 -1.61 -6.24 6.99
N THR A 153 -0.62 -5.99 6.14
CA THR A 153 -0.29 -4.67 5.64
C THR A 153 0.37 -4.78 4.26
N SER A 154 0.47 -3.68 3.54
CA SER A 154 1.29 -3.64 2.33
C SER A 154 2.78 -3.77 2.65
N ILE A 155 3.52 -4.41 1.74
CA ILE A 155 4.96 -4.62 1.85
C ILE A 155 5.73 -3.29 1.89
N ASP A 156 6.73 -3.21 2.77
CA ASP A 156 7.70 -2.12 2.86
C ASP A 156 8.96 -2.47 2.04
N GLN A 157 9.66 -1.45 1.54
CA GLN A 157 10.91 -1.64 0.78
C GLN A 157 11.95 -2.50 1.52
N THR A 158 12.03 -2.37 2.84
CA THR A 158 12.98 -3.14 3.68
C THR A 158 12.67 -4.63 3.75
N GLU A 159 11.48 -5.05 3.32
CA GLU A 159 10.99 -6.42 3.38
C GLU A 159 11.15 -7.18 2.05
N GLU A 160 11.43 -6.46 0.95
CA GLU A 160 11.46 -7.04 -0.41
C GLU A 160 12.50 -8.14 -0.57
N VAL A 161 13.69 -7.95 0.03
CA VAL A 161 14.77 -8.94 -0.02
C VAL A 161 14.32 -10.25 0.63
N THR A 162 13.78 -10.18 1.85
CA THR A 162 13.28 -11.37 2.57
C THR A 162 12.17 -12.08 1.80
N VAL A 163 11.20 -11.33 1.26
CA VAL A 163 10.11 -11.89 0.45
C VAL A 163 10.65 -12.58 -0.80
N LYS A 164 11.61 -11.95 -1.47
CA LYS A 164 12.24 -12.50 -2.68
C LYS A 164 13.00 -13.78 -2.39
N ASP A 165 13.77 -13.80 -1.31
CA ASP A 165 14.57 -14.95 -0.88
C ASP A 165 13.67 -16.13 -0.51
N TRP A 166 12.66 -15.91 0.34
CA TRP A 166 11.71 -16.96 0.70
C TRP A 166 10.88 -17.46 -0.46
N PHE A 167 10.49 -16.59 -1.38
CA PHE A 167 9.81 -17.01 -2.60
C PHE A 167 10.71 -17.95 -3.42
N PHE A 168 11.99 -17.63 -3.58
CA PHE A 168 12.92 -18.47 -4.33
C PHE A 168 13.24 -19.78 -3.60
N GLU A 169 13.54 -19.72 -2.30
CA GLU A 169 13.84 -20.87 -1.46
C GLU A 169 12.66 -21.85 -1.35
N GLY A 170 11.43 -21.33 -1.30
CA GLY A 170 10.21 -22.15 -1.26
C GLY A 170 10.05 -23.08 -2.47
N TYR A 171 10.69 -22.76 -3.60
CA TYR A 171 10.74 -23.60 -4.79
C TYR A 171 12.11 -24.29 -4.98
N GLY A 172 13.02 -24.22 -4.01
CA GLY A 172 14.41 -24.65 -4.13
C GLY A 172 14.56 -26.08 -4.65
N GLU A 173 13.83 -27.05 -4.08
CA GLU A 173 13.85 -28.44 -4.56
C GLU A 173 13.26 -28.58 -5.97
N LEU A 174 12.14 -27.90 -6.24
CA LEU A 174 11.46 -27.97 -7.54
C LEU A 174 12.29 -27.34 -8.66
N THR A 175 13.03 -26.27 -8.38
CA THR A 175 13.90 -25.62 -9.38
C THR A 175 15.11 -26.49 -9.73
N ARG A 176 15.58 -27.34 -8.80
CA ARG A 176 16.63 -28.33 -9.07
C ARG A 176 16.11 -29.51 -9.88
N THR A 177 14.89 -29.98 -9.58
CA THR A 177 14.28 -31.12 -10.27
C THR A 177 13.73 -30.76 -11.66
N TYR A 178 13.09 -29.59 -11.79
CA TYR A 178 12.37 -29.18 -12.99
C TYR A 178 12.93 -27.86 -13.55
N LYS A 179 13.67 -27.94 -14.66
CA LYS A 179 14.24 -26.77 -15.35
C LYS A 179 13.18 -25.75 -15.79
N SER A 180 11.97 -26.21 -16.08
CA SER A 180 10.80 -25.38 -16.40
C SER A 180 10.40 -24.48 -15.23
N VAL A 181 10.37 -25.03 -14.01
CA VAL A 181 10.10 -24.29 -12.76
C VAL A 181 11.18 -23.25 -12.51
N TYR A 182 12.46 -23.61 -12.69
CA TYR A 182 13.56 -22.63 -12.59
C TYR A 182 13.38 -21.44 -13.54
N LYS A 183 13.05 -21.69 -14.82
CA LYS A 183 12.78 -20.61 -15.79
C LYS A 183 11.59 -19.75 -15.39
N LEU A 184 10.52 -20.35 -14.87
CA LEU A 184 9.33 -19.64 -14.39
C LEU A 184 9.67 -18.73 -13.19
N MET A 185 10.47 -19.22 -12.25
CA MET A 185 10.98 -18.43 -11.12
C MET A 185 11.87 -17.28 -11.58
N GLN A 186 12.81 -17.53 -12.50
CA GLN A 186 13.67 -16.47 -13.06
C GLN A 186 12.86 -15.39 -13.79
N GLY A 187 11.83 -15.77 -14.54
CA GLY A 187 10.93 -14.82 -15.19
C GLY A 187 10.16 -13.96 -14.18
N THR A 188 9.73 -14.56 -13.08
CA THR A 188 9.08 -13.87 -11.94
C THR A 188 10.03 -12.87 -11.27
N LEU A 189 11.21 -13.32 -10.86
CA LEU A 189 12.19 -12.47 -10.16
C LEU A 189 12.67 -11.27 -10.99
N LYS A 190 12.57 -11.35 -12.32
CA LYS A 190 12.96 -10.29 -13.26
C LYS A 190 11.80 -9.35 -13.65
N LYS A 191 10.56 -9.66 -13.27
CA LYS A 191 9.37 -8.91 -13.70
C LYS A 191 8.61 -8.31 -12.53
N ASP A 192 8.05 -9.14 -11.66
CA ASP A 192 7.15 -8.72 -10.59
C ASP A 192 7.81 -8.66 -9.21
N LEU A 193 8.98 -9.29 -9.03
CA LEU A 193 9.79 -9.21 -7.81
C LEU A 193 11.15 -8.52 -8.04
N ILE A 194 11.13 -7.42 -8.79
CA ILE A 194 12.29 -6.54 -8.99
C ILE A 194 12.48 -5.71 -7.72
N LEU A 195 13.66 -5.82 -7.11
CA LEU A 195 13.98 -5.08 -5.90
C LEU A 195 14.06 -3.58 -6.19
N THR A 196 13.68 -2.78 -5.19
CA THR A 196 13.92 -1.35 -5.21
C THR A 196 15.42 -1.07 -5.28
N ASN A 197 15.86 -0.39 -6.32
CA ASN A 197 17.20 0.18 -6.37
C ASN A 197 17.21 1.41 -5.47
N VAL A 198 17.84 1.30 -4.31
CA VAL A 198 18.07 2.48 -3.46
C VAL A 198 19.27 3.20 -4.06
N ASP A 199 19.05 4.32 -4.72
CA ASP A 199 20.16 5.24 -4.97
C ASP A 199 20.47 5.94 -3.63
N PRO A 200 21.67 5.73 -3.04
CA PRO A 200 22.05 6.42 -1.82
C PRO A 200 22.12 7.95 -2.00
N ALA A 201 22.09 8.48 -3.23
CA ALA A 201 21.98 9.91 -3.48
C ALA A 201 20.52 10.42 -3.52
N ASP A 202 19.54 9.53 -3.74
CA ASP A 202 18.12 9.85 -3.79
C ASP A 202 17.43 9.48 -2.47
N GLU A 203 18.12 9.75 -1.35
CA GLU A 203 17.65 9.53 0.02
C GLU A 203 16.28 10.16 0.31
N GLY A 204 15.76 11.02 -0.56
CA GLY A 204 14.45 11.61 -0.42
C GLY A 204 13.55 11.37 -1.63
N VAL A 205 12.63 10.41 -1.51
CA VAL A 205 11.20 10.77 -1.40
C VAL A 205 10.25 9.60 -1.18
N ASP A 206 10.64 8.34 -1.40
CA ASP A 206 9.62 7.29 -1.44
C ASP A 206 10.07 5.96 -0.81
N PHE A 207 9.59 5.70 0.41
CA PHE A 207 9.74 4.40 1.10
C PHE A 207 8.82 3.32 0.52
N THR A 208 8.09 3.62 -0.55
CA THR A 208 7.17 2.67 -1.18
C THR A 208 7.95 1.61 -1.93
N SER A 209 7.73 0.36 -1.52
CA SER A 209 8.21 -0.84 -2.19
C SER A 209 7.89 -0.84 -3.70
N HIS A 210 8.86 -1.22 -4.52
CA HIS A 210 8.67 -1.55 -5.94
C HIS A 210 7.64 -2.65 -6.15
N PHE A 211 7.60 -3.67 -5.28
CA PHE A 211 6.56 -4.71 -5.35
C PHE A 211 5.18 -4.05 -5.15
N SER A 212 5.03 -3.21 -4.11
CA SER A 212 3.78 -2.50 -3.87
C SER A 212 3.36 -1.64 -5.08
N LYS A 213 4.28 -0.84 -5.63
CA LYS A 213 4.04 -0.02 -6.84
C LYS A 213 3.61 -0.86 -8.04
N TYR A 214 4.35 -1.93 -8.35
CA TYR A 214 4.10 -2.80 -9.49
C TYR A 214 2.67 -3.36 -9.50
N TYR A 215 2.18 -3.78 -8.33
CA TYR A 215 0.82 -4.30 -8.19
C TYR A 215 -0.21 -3.17 -8.13
N GLN A 216 0.08 -2.04 -7.49
CA GLN A 216 -0.80 -0.86 -7.47
C GLN A 216 -1.09 -0.32 -8.87
N GLU A 217 -0.09 -0.20 -9.74
CA GLU A 217 -0.22 0.22 -11.15
C GLU A 217 -1.15 -0.71 -11.97
N ARG A 218 -1.37 -1.94 -11.49
CA ARG A 218 -2.25 -2.94 -12.10
C ARG A 218 -3.56 -3.10 -11.35
N ASP A 219 -4.04 -2.04 -10.72
CA ASP A 219 -5.26 -2.06 -9.88
C ASP A 219 -5.19 -3.16 -8.79
N GLY A 220 -4.02 -3.42 -8.24
CA GLY A 220 -3.74 -4.51 -7.33
C GLY A 220 -3.16 -4.09 -5.97
N CYS A 221 -2.65 -5.07 -5.22
CA CYS A 221 -1.90 -4.85 -3.99
C CYS A 221 -0.90 -6.00 -3.74
N PHE A 222 0.14 -5.73 -2.96
CA PHE A 222 1.04 -6.74 -2.41
C PHE A 222 1.00 -6.68 -0.89
N LEU A 223 0.56 -7.76 -0.25
CA LEU A 223 0.34 -7.83 1.18
C LEU A 223 1.32 -8.79 1.85
N VAL A 224 1.76 -8.40 3.04
CA VAL A 224 2.55 -9.21 3.97
C VAL A 224 1.78 -9.37 5.26
N ALA A 225 1.86 -10.56 5.85
CA ALA A 225 1.48 -10.80 7.24
C ALA A 225 2.73 -10.64 8.11
N ILE A 226 2.64 -9.92 9.23
CA ILE A 226 3.77 -9.63 10.12
C ILE A 226 3.41 -10.00 11.56
N ASP A 227 4.30 -10.75 12.21
CA ASP A 227 4.24 -10.98 13.64
C ASP A 227 4.93 -9.84 14.39
N SER A 228 4.13 -9.03 15.08
CA SER A 228 4.58 -7.87 15.86
C SER A 228 5.49 -8.21 17.04
N ARG A 229 5.58 -9.47 17.47
CA ARG A 229 6.45 -9.88 18.59
C ARG A 229 7.92 -9.86 18.21
N ASN A 230 8.22 -10.26 16.99
CA ASN A 230 9.58 -10.40 16.46
C ASN A 230 9.81 -9.58 15.19
N GLN A 231 8.80 -8.85 14.72
CA GLN A 231 8.84 -8.05 13.50
C GLN A 231 9.19 -8.88 12.25
N GLN A 232 8.80 -10.15 12.23
CA GLN A 232 9.07 -11.06 11.12
C GLN A 232 7.84 -11.23 10.23
N ILE A 233 8.09 -11.40 8.94
CA ILE A 233 7.05 -11.74 7.97
C ILE A 233 6.60 -13.18 8.23
N ALA A 234 5.29 -13.42 8.31
CA ALA A 234 4.67 -14.73 8.49
C ALA A 234 4.17 -15.33 7.16
N GLY A 235 3.98 -14.49 6.15
CA GLY A 235 3.52 -14.88 4.82
C GLY A 235 3.25 -13.67 3.96
N PHE A 236 3.00 -13.89 2.68
CA PHE A 236 2.71 -12.83 1.72
C PHE A 236 1.82 -13.32 0.59
N ILE A 237 1.17 -12.38 -0.10
CA ILE A 237 0.29 -12.62 -1.24
C ILE A 237 0.22 -11.33 -2.07
N ALA A 238 -0.01 -11.44 -3.37
CA ALA A 238 -0.30 -10.29 -4.21
C ALA A 238 -1.57 -10.52 -5.03
N LEU A 239 -2.17 -9.42 -5.47
CA LEU A 239 -3.31 -9.38 -6.36
C LEU A 239 -3.02 -8.37 -7.46
N SER A 240 -3.37 -8.68 -8.70
CA SER A 240 -3.43 -7.71 -9.79
C SER A 240 -4.72 -7.87 -10.58
N LYS A 241 -5.13 -6.84 -11.32
CA LYS A 241 -6.21 -6.98 -12.30
C LYS A 241 -5.69 -7.76 -13.51
N ALA A 242 -6.46 -8.76 -13.93
CA ALA A 242 -6.04 -9.69 -14.97
C ALA A 242 -5.79 -8.96 -16.29
N SER A 243 -4.68 -9.32 -16.93
CA SER A 243 -4.32 -8.75 -18.23
C SER A 243 -5.31 -9.20 -19.33
N PRO A 244 -5.49 -8.43 -20.42
CA PRO A 244 -6.37 -8.82 -21.52
C PRO A 244 -6.07 -10.21 -22.10
N HIS A 245 -4.81 -10.67 -22.04
CA HIS A 245 -4.41 -12.01 -22.50
C HIS A 245 -4.85 -13.12 -21.52
N ALA A 246 -4.85 -12.87 -20.21
CA ALA A 246 -5.36 -13.82 -19.22
C ALA A 246 -6.89 -13.94 -19.23
N LYS A 247 -7.61 -12.94 -19.79
CA LYS A 247 -9.07 -12.99 -19.98
C LYS A 247 -9.54 -14.10 -20.93
N GLY A 248 -8.65 -14.77 -21.65
CA GLY A 248 -8.99 -16.00 -22.37
C GLY A 248 -9.54 -17.11 -21.46
N LEU A 249 -9.07 -17.16 -20.20
CA LEU A 249 -9.52 -18.13 -19.19
C LEU A 249 -10.68 -17.60 -18.31
N ALA A 250 -10.83 -16.28 -18.19
CA ALA A 250 -11.91 -15.65 -17.43
C ALA A 250 -12.96 -15.11 -18.41
N SER A 251 -14.12 -15.78 -18.51
CA SER A 251 -15.31 -15.30 -19.21
C SER A 251 -15.48 -13.78 -19.08
N LYS A 252 -15.92 -13.05 -20.13
CA LYS A 252 -16.25 -11.60 -20.30
C LYS A 252 -16.56 -10.73 -19.04
N CYS A 253 -15.88 -10.94 -17.94
CA CYS A 253 -16.15 -10.42 -16.62
C CYS A 253 -15.20 -9.24 -16.43
N PRO A 254 -15.73 -8.01 -16.30
CA PRO A 254 -14.90 -6.82 -16.21
C PRO A 254 -14.01 -6.82 -14.96
N TYR A 255 -14.40 -7.55 -13.91
CA TYR A 255 -13.69 -7.66 -12.63
C TYR A 255 -12.98 -9.01 -12.50
N THR A 256 -11.95 -9.20 -13.31
CA THR A 256 -11.08 -10.37 -13.19
C THR A 256 -9.78 -9.98 -12.52
N PHE A 257 -9.39 -10.71 -11.47
CA PHE A 257 -8.18 -10.50 -10.70
C PHE A 257 -7.32 -11.76 -10.68
N GLU A 258 -6.00 -11.60 -10.75
CA GLU A 258 -5.02 -12.67 -10.63
C GLU A 258 -4.39 -12.63 -9.24
N VAL A 259 -4.40 -13.77 -8.56
CA VAL A 259 -3.70 -13.98 -7.28
C VAL A 259 -2.29 -14.46 -7.59
N HIS A 260 -1.31 -13.78 -7.03
CA HIS A 260 0.09 -14.10 -7.20
C HIS A 260 0.77 -14.36 -5.85
N ARG A 261 1.83 -15.17 -5.91
CA ARG A 261 2.86 -15.27 -4.85
C ARG A 261 2.32 -15.58 -3.44
N LEU A 262 1.19 -16.31 -3.32
CA LEU A 262 0.75 -16.75 -2.00
C LEU A 262 1.79 -17.69 -1.38
N PHE A 263 2.39 -17.25 -0.28
CA PHE A 263 3.40 -17.99 0.46
C PHE A 263 3.15 -17.84 1.96
N VAL A 264 3.36 -18.93 2.70
CA VAL A 264 3.32 -18.95 4.17
C VAL A 264 4.59 -19.60 4.67
N VAL A 265 5.26 -18.87 5.56
CA VAL A 265 6.48 -19.29 6.26
C VAL A 265 6.18 -20.57 7.05
N PRO A 266 7.04 -21.60 7.01
CA PRO A 266 6.75 -22.94 7.56
C PRO A 266 6.18 -22.92 8.98
N GLU A 267 6.72 -22.07 9.85
CA GLU A 267 6.35 -21.91 11.26
C GLU A 267 4.91 -21.41 11.46
N TYR A 268 4.34 -20.74 10.45
CA TYR A 268 2.98 -20.19 10.47
C TYR A 268 1.98 -21.02 9.65
N ARG A 269 2.42 -22.15 9.06
CA ARG A 269 1.54 -23.07 8.33
C ARG A 269 0.55 -23.75 9.28
N SER A 270 -0.58 -24.18 8.74
CA SER A 270 -1.67 -24.82 9.49
C SER A 270 -2.35 -23.96 10.56
N GLN A 271 -2.01 -22.67 10.66
CA GLN A 271 -2.64 -21.69 11.57
C GLN A 271 -3.65 -20.79 10.85
N GLY A 272 -4.13 -21.19 9.67
CA GLY A 272 -5.08 -20.39 8.88
C GLY A 272 -4.49 -19.18 8.12
N MET A 273 -3.18 -18.93 8.23
CA MET A 273 -2.52 -17.75 7.63
C MET A 273 -2.79 -17.57 6.13
N ALA A 274 -2.73 -18.65 5.34
CA ALA A 274 -3.03 -18.61 3.90
C ALA A 274 -4.49 -18.18 3.63
N GLY A 275 -5.42 -18.61 4.49
CA GLY A 275 -6.83 -18.22 4.42
C GLY A 275 -6.98 -16.72 4.64
N HIS A 276 -6.37 -16.19 5.71
CA HIS A 276 -6.42 -14.76 6.03
C HIS A 276 -5.80 -13.86 4.96
N LEU A 277 -4.67 -14.27 4.38
CA LEU A 277 -4.05 -13.56 3.26
C LEU A 277 -4.96 -13.58 2.02
N MET A 278 -5.58 -14.72 1.71
CA MET A 278 -6.54 -14.83 0.61
C MET A 278 -7.79 -13.97 0.84
N ASP A 279 -8.36 -14.00 2.05
CA ASP A 279 -9.52 -13.17 2.42
C ASP A 279 -9.21 -11.68 2.26
N ALA A 280 -8.00 -11.26 2.66
CA ALA A 280 -7.54 -9.87 2.54
C ALA A 280 -7.51 -9.39 1.09
N VAL A 281 -6.89 -10.15 0.18
CA VAL A 281 -6.84 -9.76 -1.24
C VAL A 281 -8.18 -9.91 -1.94
N GLN A 282 -9.01 -10.88 -1.54
CA GLN A 282 -10.38 -11.00 -2.05
C GLN A 282 -11.21 -9.80 -1.63
N GLY A 283 -11.16 -9.38 -0.36
CA GLY A 283 -11.80 -8.15 0.12
C GLY A 283 -11.37 -6.94 -0.70
N PHE A 284 -10.06 -6.75 -0.87
CA PHE A 284 -9.52 -5.66 -1.69
C PHE A 284 -10.02 -5.69 -3.15
N GLY A 285 -10.07 -6.86 -3.78
CA GLY A 285 -10.63 -7.02 -5.12
C GLY A 285 -12.13 -6.72 -5.16
N MET A 286 -12.89 -7.22 -4.19
CA MET A 286 -14.34 -7.04 -4.08
C MET A 286 -14.75 -5.60 -3.80
N ASP A 287 -13.92 -4.80 -3.13
CA ASP A 287 -14.15 -3.36 -2.93
C ASP A 287 -14.25 -2.60 -4.26
N LYS A 288 -13.60 -3.12 -5.32
CA LYS A 288 -13.62 -2.56 -6.68
C LYS A 288 -14.79 -3.03 -7.53
N VAL A 289 -15.57 -3.99 -7.04
CA VAL A 289 -16.73 -4.56 -7.74
C VAL A 289 -17.98 -3.80 -7.32
N PRO A 290 -18.84 -3.35 -8.25
CA PRO A 290 -20.13 -2.78 -7.91
C PRO A 290 -21.06 -3.81 -7.24
N PRO A 291 -21.99 -3.38 -6.37
CA PRO A 291 -23.02 -4.27 -5.85
C PRO A 291 -23.85 -4.87 -6.99
N GLY A 292 -24.14 -6.17 -6.94
CA GLY A 292 -24.84 -6.91 -7.99
C GLY A 292 -23.93 -7.47 -9.10
N ASP A 293 -22.65 -7.09 -9.14
CA ASP A 293 -21.68 -7.65 -10.08
C ASP A 293 -20.94 -8.86 -9.49
N THR A 294 -20.21 -9.56 -10.35
CA THR A 294 -19.39 -10.73 -9.99
C THR A 294 -17.92 -10.44 -10.27
N ALA A 295 -17.05 -10.80 -9.34
CA ALA A 295 -15.61 -10.88 -9.57
C ALA A 295 -15.17 -12.30 -9.86
N THR A 296 -14.14 -12.43 -10.68
CA THR A 296 -13.45 -13.68 -10.97
C THR A 296 -12.02 -13.59 -10.44
N PHE A 297 -11.63 -14.52 -9.58
CA PHE A 297 -10.27 -14.66 -9.06
C PHE A 297 -9.59 -15.84 -9.74
N LEU A 298 -8.42 -15.59 -10.33
CA LEU A 298 -7.58 -16.57 -10.99
C LEU A 298 -6.38 -16.89 -10.11
N ALA A 299 -6.02 -18.15 -9.99
CA ALA A 299 -4.82 -18.58 -9.30
C ALA A 299 -4.13 -19.69 -10.11
N ALA A 300 -2.80 -19.73 -10.08
CA ALA A 300 -2.03 -20.79 -10.71
C ALA A 300 -1.07 -21.44 -9.72
N THR A 301 -0.96 -22.76 -9.75
CA THR A 301 -0.02 -23.51 -8.91
C THR A 301 0.47 -24.78 -9.62
N LEU A 302 1.65 -25.25 -9.26
CA LEU A 302 2.18 -26.50 -9.82
C LEU A 302 1.41 -27.70 -9.27
N ASN A 303 1.14 -28.69 -10.11
CA ASN A 303 0.42 -29.91 -9.72
C ASN A 303 1.14 -30.68 -8.60
N VAL A 304 2.46 -30.60 -8.53
CA VAL A 304 3.29 -31.24 -7.49
C VAL A 304 3.20 -30.56 -6.11
N LEU A 305 2.56 -29.39 -6.02
CA LEU A 305 2.36 -28.66 -4.76
C LEU A 305 1.01 -29.02 -4.13
N ASP A 306 0.86 -30.28 -3.70
CA ASP A 306 -0.39 -30.84 -3.15
C ASP A 306 -1.07 -29.97 -2.09
N ALA A 307 -0.30 -29.39 -1.17
CA ALA A 307 -0.83 -28.53 -0.13
C ALA A 307 -1.48 -27.25 -0.69
N ALA A 308 -0.91 -26.69 -1.75
CA ALA A 308 -1.44 -25.50 -2.43
C ALA A 308 -2.69 -25.86 -3.25
N ASN A 309 -2.66 -26.96 -4.02
CA ASN A 309 -3.82 -27.43 -4.77
C ASN A 309 -5.03 -27.68 -3.84
N ARG A 310 -4.84 -28.43 -2.74
CA ARG A 310 -5.87 -28.66 -1.72
C ARG A 310 -6.33 -27.39 -1.01
N PHE A 311 -5.48 -26.37 -0.92
CA PHE A 311 -5.86 -25.09 -0.35
C PHE A 311 -6.85 -24.36 -1.26
N TYR A 312 -6.55 -24.25 -2.56
CA TYR A 312 -7.44 -23.60 -3.52
C TYR A 312 -8.79 -24.32 -3.62
N GLU A 313 -8.79 -25.65 -3.73
CA GLU A 313 -10.00 -26.46 -3.79
C GLU A 313 -10.89 -26.26 -2.56
N ARG A 314 -10.32 -26.25 -1.35
CA ARG A 314 -11.07 -25.99 -0.11
C ARG A 314 -11.61 -24.56 -0.01
N ARG A 315 -11.01 -23.60 -0.70
CA ARG A 315 -11.49 -22.22 -0.80
C ARG A 315 -12.55 -22.04 -1.90
N GLY A 316 -12.97 -23.13 -2.55
CA GLY A 316 -14.00 -23.11 -3.59
C GLY A 316 -13.48 -22.76 -4.98
N PHE A 317 -12.16 -22.69 -5.18
CA PHE A 317 -11.61 -22.56 -6.51
C PHE A 317 -11.82 -23.87 -7.28
N VAL A 318 -12.22 -23.74 -8.54
CA VAL A 318 -12.42 -24.87 -9.45
C VAL A 318 -11.26 -24.91 -10.45
N LEU A 319 -10.69 -26.08 -10.67
CA LEU A 319 -9.66 -26.29 -11.67
C LEU A 319 -10.27 -26.10 -13.07
N HIS A 320 -9.78 -25.10 -13.80
CA HIS A 320 -10.28 -24.73 -15.12
C HIS A 320 -9.39 -25.27 -16.24
N ASP A 321 -8.07 -25.19 -16.09
CA ASP A 321 -7.12 -25.57 -17.12
C ASP A 321 -5.83 -26.20 -16.54
N LYS A 322 -5.13 -26.96 -17.37
CA LYS A 322 -3.84 -27.60 -17.05
C LYS A 322 -2.86 -27.30 -18.17
N GLU A 323 -1.96 -26.36 -17.91
CA GLU A 323 -0.91 -26.01 -18.86
C GLU A 323 0.29 -26.95 -18.70
N PRO A 324 0.70 -27.66 -19.76
CA PRO A 324 1.84 -28.56 -19.69
C PRO A 324 3.15 -27.76 -19.66
N LEU A 325 3.94 -27.96 -18.61
CA LEU A 325 5.33 -27.55 -18.55
C LEU A 325 6.22 -28.81 -18.67
N PRO A 326 7.48 -28.70 -19.13
CA PRO A 326 8.38 -29.84 -19.12
C PRO A 326 8.51 -30.46 -17.72
N GLY A 327 7.98 -31.68 -17.53
CA GLY A 327 8.05 -32.48 -16.30
C GLY A 327 6.98 -32.21 -15.23
N VAL A 328 6.18 -31.14 -15.36
CA VAL A 328 5.14 -30.76 -14.38
C VAL A 328 3.94 -30.10 -15.08
N LEU A 329 2.79 -30.03 -14.41
CA LEU A 329 1.64 -29.29 -14.91
C LEU A 329 1.43 -28.04 -14.08
N LEU A 330 1.10 -26.93 -14.74
CA LEU A 330 0.60 -25.73 -14.08
C LEU A 330 -0.93 -25.80 -14.08
N HIS A 331 -1.50 -25.94 -12.89
CA HIS A 331 -2.95 -25.93 -12.69
C HIS A 331 -3.45 -24.49 -12.59
N HIS A 332 -4.46 -24.17 -13.39
CA HIS A 332 -5.14 -22.87 -13.40
C HIS A 332 -6.52 -23.01 -12.75
N TYR A 333 -6.70 -22.30 -11.65
CA TYR A 333 -7.85 -22.33 -10.77
C TYR A 333 -8.66 -21.04 -10.91
N THR A 334 -9.99 -21.16 -10.85
CA THR A 334 -10.92 -20.03 -10.95
C THR A 334 -11.93 -20.05 -9.81
N LEU A 335 -12.14 -18.91 -9.16
CA LEU A 335 -13.21 -18.69 -8.20
C LEU A 335 -14.07 -17.51 -8.64
N ARG A 336 -15.39 -17.66 -8.63
CA ARG A 336 -16.34 -16.57 -8.88
C ARG A 336 -17.03 -16.17 -7.59
N VAL A 337 -17.04 -14.87 -7.30
CA VAL A 337 -17.64 -14.31 -6.09
C VAL A 337 -18.61 -13.21 -6.49
N HIS A 338 -19.88 -13.36 -6.12
CA HIS A 338 -20.92 -12.37 -6.37
C HIS A 338 -20.93 -11.35 -5.24
N LYS A 339 -20.92 -10.05 -5.56
CA LYS A 339 -21.08 -8.99 -4.56
C LYS A 339 -22.57 -8.78 -4.32
N THR A 340 -23.06 -9.26 -3.20
CA THR A 340 -24.45 -9.02 -2.81
C THR A 340 -24.70 -7.52 -2.69
N ALA A 341 -25.83 -7.05 -3.24
CA ALA A 341 -26.31 -5.72 -2.92
C ALA A 341 -26.53 -5.65 -1.40
N ASN A 342 -25.95 -4.64 -0.75
CA ASN A 342 -26.36 -4.32 0.61
C ASN A 342 -27.84 -3.94 0.50
N VAL A 343 -28.73 -4.86 0.89
CA VAL A 343 -30.12 -4.51 1.15
C VAL A 343 -30.05 -3.65 2.41
N THR A 344 -29.91 -2.35 2.22
CA THR A 344 -30.20 -1.37 3.26
C THR A 344 -31.64 -1.58 3.63
N THR A 345 -31.86 -2.36 4.68
CA THR A 345 -33.09 -2.33 5.44
C THR A 345 -33.09 -0.98 6.12
N GLU A 346 -33.66 0.01 5.44
CA GLU A 346 -34.12 1.23 6.08
C GLU A 346 -35.11 0.79 7.17
N ASN A 347 -34.70 0.90 8.43
CA ASN A 347 -35.55 0.81 9.60
C ASN A 347 -35.63 2.19 10.25
#